data_AF-A0A2W0BK24-F1
#
_entry.id   AF-A0A2W0BK24-F1
#
_cell.length_a   1.000
_cell.length_b   1.000
_cell.length_c   1.000
_cell.angle_alpha   90.00
_cell.angle_beta   90.00
_cell.angle_gamma   90.00
#
_symmetry.space_group_name_H-M   'P 1'
#
loop_
_entity.id
_entity.type
_entity.pdbx_description
1 polymer ?
#
loop_
_entity_poly.entity_id
_entity_poly.type
_entity_poly.pdbx_seq_one_letter_code
_entity_poly.pdbx_strand_id
1 'polypeptide(L)'
;MAAAILLAVPASATVSLLRCLTFSLKAPLNAVFGAKNKLPGNWTLRKQSAILEKTDFKAAEKPCKNWTWVAAIVAMAAARGAHIEQQYLIDRLYGGSVCAPLAVNVESLARQISRDYVLPDGQKFRLEAQFRAGAPTQTDPLIVAMRQNRPLMLLWNSRTYLLTGVNYDEYTAPTGNKLLIVTELKLFDSAANAPKRELTFSRETDNPNDLNGVLDLNIYPK
;
A
#
# COMPACT_ATOMS: atom_id res chain seq x y z
N MET A 1 5.39 -54.80 -61.64
CA MET A 1 3.97 -54.49 -61.39
C MET A 1 3.90 -53.19 -60.61
N ALA A 2 3.12 -52.22 -61.12
CA ALA A 2 2.57 -50.98 -60.53
C ALA A 2 3.50 -50.09 -59.66
N ALA A 3 3.92 -48.89 -60.09
CA ALA A 3 3.16 -47.60 -60.18
C ALA A 3 2.80 -47.03 -58.80
N ALA A 4 2.89 -45.73 -58.46
CA ALA A 4 3.40 -44.47 -59.02
C ALA A 4 3.40 -43.47 -57.82
N ILE A 5 4.47 -42.71 -57.52
CA ILE A 5 4.81 -41.34 -57.96
C ILE A 5 3.74 -40.26 -57.65
N LEU A 6 4.10 -39.26 -56.83
CA LEU A 6 4.20 -37.79 -57.12
C LEU A 6 4.42 -37.05 -55.76
N LEU A 7 5.55 -36.36 -55.46
CA LEU A 7 6.11 -35.10 -55.99
C LEU A 7 5.16 -33.89 -55.73
N ALA A 8 5.53 -32.71 -55.22
CA ALA A 8 6.79 -31.97 -55.22
C ALA A 8 6.81 -30.80 -54.18
N VAL A 9 7.99 -30.14 -54.12
CA VAL A 9 8.49 -28.97 -53.35
C VAL A 9 7.73 -27.65 -53.62
N PRO A 10 7.93 -26.55 -52.84
CA PRO A 10 8.97 -25.53 -53.18
C PRO A 10 9.72 -24.99 -51.92
N ALA A 11 11.05 -24.78 -51.95
CA ALA A 11 11.83 -23.63 -52.43
C ALA A 11 11.76 -22.35 -51.56
N SER A 12 12.97 -21.91 -51.15
CA SER A 12 13.37 -20.53 -50.77
C SER A 12 13.05 -19.99 -49.36
N ALA A 13 14.09 -19.76 -48.56
CA ALA A 13 14.60 -18.41 -48.21
C ALA A 13 15.38 -18.40 -46.88
N THR A 14 16.65 -18.03 -46.96
CA THR A 14 17.52 -17.57 -45.86
C THR A 14 16.96 -16.32 -45.18
N VAL A 15 16.86 -16.27 -43.84
CA VAL A 15 17.06 -15.02 -43.04
C VAL A 15 17.51 -15.37 -41.61
N SER A 16 18.55 -14.64 -41.20
CA SER A 16 19.22 -14.56 -39.92
C SER A 16 18.35 -14.02 -38.76
N LEU A 17 18.84 -14.22 -37.53
CA LEU A 17 18.47 -13.54 -36.28
C LEU A 17 17.10 -13.89 -35.68
N LEU A 18 17.12 -14.42 -34.46
CA LEU A 18 16.69 -13.61 -33.32
C LEU A 18 17.38 -14.10 -32.05
N ARG A 19 18.34 -13.30 -31.58
CA ARG A 19 18.71 -13.25 -30.17
C ARG A 19 17.42 -13.12 -29.39
N CYS A 20 17.05 -14.17 -28.67
CA CYS A 20 16.06 -14.07 -27.60
C CYS A 20 16.71 -13.23 -26.49
N LEU A 21 16.66 -11.91 -26.66
CA LEU A 21 16.87 -10.95 -25.59
C LEU A 21 15.75 -11.20 -24.58
N THR A 22 16.03 -12.07 -23.61
CA THR A 22 15.37 -12.06 -22.32
C THR A 22 15.65 -10.68 -21.71
N PHE A 23 14.77 -9.72 -22.04
CA PHE A 23 14.66 -8.47 -21.29
C PHE A 23 14.11 -8.84 -19.91
N SER A 24 14.98 -9.35 -19.05
CA SER A 24 14.78 -9.28 -17.62
C SER A 24 14.84 -7.80 -17.26
N LEU A 25 13.72 -7.10 -17.39
CA LEU A 25 13.51 -5.80 -16.77
C LEU A 25 13.58 -6.03 -15.25
N LYS A 26 14.80 -6.05 -14.71
CA LYS A 26 15.04 -5.72 -13.31
C LYS A 26 14.73 -4.24 -13.16
N ALA A 27 13.44 -3.89 -13.13
CA ALA A 27 13.02 -2.56 -12.76
C ALA A 27 13.42 -2.37 -11.28
N PRO A 28 14.27 -1.38 -10.94
CA PRO A 28 14.60 -1.11 -9.56
C PRO A 28 13.35 -0.67 -8.79
N LEU A 29 13.36 -0.94 -7.48
CA LEU A 29 12.29 -0.90 -6.47
C LEU A 29 11.54 0.45 -6.26
N ASN A 30 11.56 1.38 -7.21
CA ASN A 30 10.95 2.72 -7.10
C ASN A 30 9.69 2.90 -7.95
N ALA A 31 8.96 1.82 -8.27
CA ALA A 31 7.88 1.85 -9.26
C ALA A 31 6.70 2.78 -8.91
N VAL A 32 6.35 2.97 -7.62
CA VAL A 32 5.24 3.89 -7.23
C VAL A 32 5.59 5.35 -7.45
N PHE A 33 6.84 5.70 -7.18
CA PHE A 33 7.32 7.05 -7.35
C PHE A 33 7.86 7.26 -8.76
N GLY A 34 8.15 6.23 -9.55
CA GLY A 34 8.73 6.37 -10.89
C GLY A 34 10.15 6.96 -10.89
N ALA A 35 10.94 6.65 -11.91
CA ALA A 35 12.22 7.34 -12.14
C ALA A 35 11.96 8.81 -12.49
N LYS A 36 12.85 9.74 -12.09
CA LYS A 36 12.77 11.18 -12.48
C LYS A 36 13.10 11.43 -13.96
N ASN A 37 12.86 10.46 -14.84
CA ASN A 37 13.16 10.56 -16.26
C ASN A 37 12.06 11.38 -16.96
N LYS A 38 12.44 12.23 -17.92
CA LYS A 38 11.49 12.94 -18.76
C LYS A 38 10.63 11.93 -19.53
N LEU A 39 9.32 11.97 -19.30
CA LEU A 39 8.35 11.20 -20.07
C LEU A 39 8.28 11.73 -21.51
N PRO A 40 7.87 10.89 -22.49
CA PRO A 40 7.81 11.30 -23.89
C PRO A 40 6.87 12.49 -24.08
N GLY A 41 7.29 13.48 -24.88
CA GLY A 41 6.62 14.79 -24.99
C GLY A 41 5.19 14.78 -25.56
N ASN A 42 4.68 13.64 -26.04
CA ASN A 42 3.32 13.50 -26.56
C ASN A 42 2.30 12.95 -25.54
N TRP A 43 2.68 12.79 -24.27
CA TRP A 43 1.76 12.35 -23.21
C TRP A 43 1.06 13.55 -22.58
N THR A 44 -0.22 13.40 -22.27
CA THR A 44 -1.00 14.42 -21.54
C THR A 44 -0.89 14.17 -20.05
N LEU A 45 -0.50 15.18 -19.27
CA LEU A 45 -0.42 15.13 -17.81
C LEU A 45 -1.71 15.66 -17.18
N ARG A 46 -2.23 14.95 -16.18
CA ARG A 46 -3.28 15.41 -15.27
C ARG A 46 -2.85 15.18 -13.83
N LYS A 47 -2.85 16.23 -13.02
CA LYS A 47 -2.61 16.11 -11.56
C LYS A 47 -3.91 15.69 -10.88
N GLN A 48 -3.84 14.68 -10.03
CA GLN A 48 -4.99 14.14 -9.33
C GLN A 48 -4.69 13.92 -7.85
N SER A 49 -5.76 13.85 -7.06
CA SER A 49 -5.72 13.54 -5.64
C SER A 49 -6.78 12.48 -5.34
N ALA A 50 -6.45 11.56 -4.45
CA ALA A 50 -7.40 10.65 -3.82
C ALA A 50 -7.21 10.80 -2.31
N ILE A 51 -8.20 11.37 -1.63
CA ILE A 51 -8.15 11.70 -0.21
C ILE A 51 -9.34 11.01 0.45
N LEU A 52 -9.13 10.49 1.66
CA LEU A 52 -10.23 9.95 2.46
C LEU A 52 -11.27 11.03 2.70
N GLU A 53 -12.53 10.64 2.73
CA GLU A 53 -13.58 11.53 3.21
C GLU A 53 -13.35 11.81 4.70
N LYS A 54 -13.79 12.97 5.17
CA LYS A 54 -13.47 13.51 6.51
C LYS A 54 -13.61 12.42 7.59
N THR A 55 -12.46 11.90 8.05
CA THR A 55 -12.40 10.84 9.05
C THR A 55 -11.92 11.44 10.37
N ASP A 56 -12.62 11.14 11.47
CA ASP A 56 -12.24 11.60 12.81
C ASP A 56 -11.19 10.64 13.41
N PHE A 57 -9.98 10.68 12.85
CA PHE A 57 -8.87 9.89 13.39
C PHE A 57 -8.43 10.45 14.74
N LYS A 58 -8.45 9.57 15.75
CA LYS A 58 -8.02 9.90 17.10
C LYS A 58 -6.52 9.62 17.27
N ALA A 59 -5.89 10.45 18.09
CA ALA A 59 -4.55 10.14 18.60
C ALA A 59 -4.63 8.94 19.54
N ALA A 60 -3.49 8.29 19.74
CA ALA A 60 -3.36 7.27 20.76
C ALA A 60 -3.60 7.86 22.15
N GLU A 61 -4.30 7.11 23.01
CA GLU A 61 -4.57 7.50 24.39
C GLU A 61 -3.29 7.68 25.22
N LYS A 62 -2.19 7.00 24.85
CA LYS A 62 -0.86 7.20 25.42
C LYS A 62 0.18 7.44 24.31
N PRO A 63 1.18 8.32 24.54
CA PRO A 63 2.21 8.65 23.54
C PRO A 63 3.31 7.57 23.44
N CYS A 64 2.96 6.29 23.64
CA CYS A 64 3.89 5.17 23.66
C CYS A 64 3.80 4.39 22.35
N LYS A 65 4.93 3.89 21.83
CA LYS A 65 5.00 3.25 20.50
C LYS A 65 3.95 2.15 20.31
N ASN A 66 3.68 1.35 21.33
CA ASN A 66 2.69 0.29 21.22
C ASN A 66 1.25 0.81 21.08
N TRP A 67 0.95 1.92 21.75
CA TRP A 67 -0.35 2.56 21.66
C TRP A 67 -0.55 3.25 20.30
N THR A 68 0.50 3.79 19.70
CA THR A 68 0.39 4.53 18.44
C THR A 68 -0.02 3.67 17.27
N TRP A 69 0.54 2.45 17.14
CA TRP A 69 0.11 1.54 16.08
C TRP A 69 -1.26 0.91 16.38
N VAL A 70 -1.59 0.65 17.66
CA VAL A 70 -2.92 0.16 18.03
C VAL A 70 -3.98 1.20 17.66
N ALA A 71 -3.74 2.48 17.93
CA ALA A 71 -4.65 3.55 17.53
C ALA A 71 -4.88 3.55 16.01
N ALA A 72 -3.82 3.35 15.23
CA ALA A 72 -3.93 3.25 13.78
C ALA A 72 -4.75 2.02 13.34
N ILE A 73 -4.58 0.85 13.97
CA ILE A 73 -5.42 -0.34 13.67
C ILE A 73 -6.88 -0.09 14.02
N VAL A 74 -7.16 0.48 15.19
CA VAL A 74 -8.53 0.81 15.63
C VAL A 74 -9.18 1.75 14.62
N ALA A 75 -8.47 2.80 14.21
CA ALA A 75 -8.93 3.73 13.18
C ALA A 75 -9.22 3.02 11.84
N MET A 76 -8.35 2.10 11.42
CA MET A 76 -8.55 1.34 10.18
C MET A 76 -9.73 0.36 10.25
N ALA A 77 -9.93 -0.27 11.40
CA ALA A 77 -11.05 -1.17 11.66
C ALA A 77 -12.38 -0.38 11.69
N ALA A 78 -12.40 0.78 12.35
CA ALA A 78 -13.56 1.66 12.44
C ALA A 78 -13.99 2.16 11.07
N ALA A 79 -13.05 2.52 10.19
CA ALA A 79 -13.32 2.88 8.81
C ALA A 79 -13.96 1.73 7.98
N ARG A 80 -13.94 0.49 8.50
CA ARG A 80 -14.56 -0.70 7.93
C ARG A 80 -15.73 -1.22 8.78
N GLY A 81 -16.24 -0.42 9.71
CA GLY A 81 -17.40 -0.72 10.55
C GLY A 81 -17.13 -1.57 11.79
N ALA A 82 -15.88 -1.97 12.05
CA ALA A 82 -15.50 -2.69 13.27
C ALA A 82 -15.00 -1.72 14.34
N HIS A 83 -15.72 -1.63 15.46
CA HIS A 83 -15.44 -0.65 16.52
C HIS A 83 -14.70 -1.35 17.64
N ILE A 84 -13.37 -1.27 17.62
CA ILE A 84 -12.52 -1.93 18.60
C ILE A 84 -12.01 -0.88 19.59
N GLU A 85 -12.25 -1.08 20.87
CA GLU A 85 -11.65 -0.23 21.90
C GLU A 85 -10.12 -0.38 21.88
N GLN A 86 -9.39 0.74 21.91
CA GLN A 86 -7.92 0.70 21.88
C GLN A 86 -7.37 -0.10 23.06
N GLN A 87 -7.92 0.11 24.26
CA GLN A 87 -7.57 -0.60 25.48
C GLN A 87 -7.73 -2.13 25.33
N TYR A 88 -8.77 -2.61 24.63
CA TYR A 88 -8.97 -4.05 24.40
C TYR A 88 -7.80 -4.70 23.64
N LEU A 89 -7.30 -4.05 22.58
CA LEU A 89 -6.16 -4.56 21.83
C LEU A 89 -4.86 -4.46 22.63
N ILE A 90 -4.70 -3.41 23.43
CA ILE A 90 -3.55 -3.26 24.32
C ILE A 90 -3.50 -4.40 25.33
N ASP A 91 -4.60 -4.66 26.05
CA ASP A 91 -4.63 -5.74 27.04
C ASP A 91 -4.39 -7.10 26.40
N ARG A 92 -5.00 -7.37 25.24
CA ARG A 92 -4.81 -8.63 24.52
C ARG A 92 -3.36 -8.84 24.08
N LEU A 93 -2.72 -7.81 23.53
CA LEU A 93 -1.44 -7.95 22.82
C LEU A 93 -0.23 -7.72 23.74
N TYR A 94 -0.43 -7.00 24.85
CA TYR A 94 0.63 -6.59 25.76
C TYR A 94 0.40 -7.01 27.22
N GLY A 95 -0.73 -7.64 27.54
CA GLY A 95 -1.04 -8.10 28.90
C GLY A 95 -1.34 -6.97 29.88
N GLY A 96 -1.70 -5.78 29.38
CA GLY A 96 -2.04 -4.62 30.21
C GLY A 96 -1.63 -3.29 29.59
N SER A 97 -2.00 -2.20 30.26
CA SER A 97 -1.72 -0.81 29.85
C SER A 97 -0.25 -0.37 30.02
N VAL A 98 0.70 -1.24 29.69
CA VAL A 98 2.15 -0.99 29.76
C VAL A 98 2.61 -0.22 28.53
N CYS A 99 3.50 0.75 28.73
CA CYS A 99 4.22 1.40 27.64
C CYS A 99 5.42 0.55 27.25
N ALA A 100 5.31 -0.15 26.12
CA ALA A 100 6.39 -0.97 25.60
C ALA A 100 7.28 -0.12 24.67
N PRO A 101 8.59 0.02 24.94
CA PRO A 101 9.50 0.79 24.09
C PRO A 101 9.95 0.02 22.83
N LEU A 102 9.59 -1.27 22.73
CA LEU A 102 10.09 -2.19 21.74
C LEU A 102 9.71 -1.78 20.31
N ALA A 103 10.66 -1.94 19.39
CA ALA A 103 10.39 -1.85 17.96
C ALA A 103 9.40 -2.96 17.58
N VAL A 104 8.31 -2.57 16.94
CA VAL A 104 7.24 -3.50 16.55
C VAL A 104 7.62 -4.13 15.23
N ASN A 105 7.77 -5.44 15.21
CA ASN A 105 7.80 -6.19 13.95
C ASN A 105 6.36 -6.22 13.40
N VAL A 106 6.08 -5.33 12.44
CA VAL A 106 4.73 -5.14 11.87
C VAL A 106 4.20 -6.41 11.18
N GLU A 107 5.07 -7.25 10.62
CA GLU A 107 4.67 -8.53 10.03
C GLU A 107 4.22 -9.55 11.10
N SER A 108 4.99 -9.68 12.18
CA SER A 108 4.59 -10.49 13.34
C SER A 108 3.27 -9.99 13.92
N LEU A 109 3.15 -8.67 14.03
CA LEU A 109 1.94 -8.04 14.50
C LEU A 109 0.73 -8.34 13.60
N ALA A 110 0.87 -8.20 12.29
CA ALA A 110 -0.18 -8.50 11.33
C ALA A 110 -0.72 -9.93 11.53
N ARG A 111 0.17 -10.90 11.78
CA ARG A 111 -0.22 -12.28 12.09
C ARG A 111 -0.96 -12.40 13.42
N GLN A 112 -0.53 -11.70 14.47
CA GLN A 112 -1.17 -11.75 15.79
C GLN A 112 -2.58 -11.15 15.81
N ILE A 113 -2.78 -10.06 15.08
CA ILE A 113 -4.10 -9.41 15.01
C ILE A 113 -5.05 -10.13 14.05
N SER A 114 -4.55 -10.88 13.08
CA SER A 114 -5.35 -11.60 12.08
C SER A 114 -6.08 -12.79 12.70
N ARG A 115 -7.34 -12.60 13.11
CA ARG A 115 -8.16 -13.64 13.73
C ARG A 115 -9.61 -13.21 13.87
N ASP A 116 -10.40 -14.12 14.42
CA ASP A 116 -11.76 -13.85 14.85
C ASP A 116 -11.79 -13.03 16.15
N TYR A 117 -12.69 -12.05 16.16
CA TYR A 117 -12.99 -11.20 17.30
C TYR A 117 -14.45 -11.39 17.70
N VAL A 118 -14.64 -11.40 19.02
CA VAL A 118 -15.94 -11.26 19.67
C VAL A 118 -15.72 -10.16 20.69
N LEU A 119 -16.30 -9.01 20.44
CA LEU A 119 -16.18 -7.84 21.30
C LEU A 119 -17.22 -7.89 22.43
N PRO A 120 -17.01 -7.16 23.54
CA PRO A 120 -17.94 -7.15 24.69
C PRO A 120 -19.36 -6.68 24.34
N ASP A 121 -19.51 -5.84 23.32
CA ASP A 121 -20.79 -5.36 22.79
C ASP A 121 -21.51 -6.40 21.90
N GLY A 122 -20.91 -7.57 21.71
CA GLY A 122 -21.42 -8.65 20.89
C GLY A 122 -21.02 -8.58 19.41
N GLN A 123 -20.25 -7.57 18.97
CA GLN A 123 -19.78 -7.49 17.59
C GLN A 123 -18.85 -8.68 17.27
N LYS A 124 -19.16 -9.41 16.19
CA LYS A 124 -18.38 -10.54 15.71
C LYS A 124 -17.86 -10.28 14.30
N PHE A 125 -16.57 -10.46 14.11
CA PHE A 125 -15.93 -10.32 12.81
C PHE A 125 -14.62 -11.09 12.77
N ARG A 126 -14.14 -11.37 11.56
CA ARG A 126 -12.76 -11.77 11.32
C ARG A 126 -11.98 -10.56 10.83
N LEU A 127 -10.87 -10.28 11.48
CA LEU A 127 -9.89 -9.31 11.02
C LEU A 127 -8.76 -10.05 10.31
N GLU A 128 -8.37 -9.59 9.14
CA GLU A 128 -7.17 -10.05 8.44
C GLU A 128 -6.27 -8.88 8.12
N ALA A 129 -5.01 -8.97 8.51
CA ALA A 129 -4.00 -7.96 8.27
C ALA A 129 -2.96 -8.47 7.28
N GLN A 130 -2.69 -7.68 6.26
CA GLN A 130 -1.73 -7.99 5.22
C GLN A 130 -0.61 -6.94 5.25
N PHE A 131 0.59 -7.37 5.61
CA PHE A 131 1.77 -6.52 5.57
C PHE A 131 2.58 -6.78 4.31
N ARG A 132 2.98 -5.71 3.62
CA ARG A 132 3.91 -5.72 2.50
C ARG A 132 5.12 -4.90 2.88
N ALA A 133 6.29 -5.54 2.92
CA ALA A 133 7.54 -4.89 3.27
C ALA A 133 8.07 -3.99 2.13
N GLY A 134 8.75 -2.91 2.52
CA GLY A 134 9.35 -1.92 1.63
C GLY A 134 8.36 -0.89 1.09
N ALA A 135 8.87 0.01 0.26
CA ALA A 135 8.06 1.00 -0.43
C ALA A 135 6.99 0.29 -1.28
N PRO A 136 5.73 0.79 -1.31
CA PRO A 136 4.75 0.23 -2.21
C PRO A 136 5.28 0.31 -3.66
N THR A 137 5.02 -0.74 -4.44
CA THR A 137 5.51 -0.88 -5.83
C THR A 137 4.41 -0.72 -6.87
N GLN A 138 3.14 -0.68 -6.44
CA GLN A 138 1.97 -0.43 -7.27
C GLN A 138 1.19 0.77 -6.74
N THR A 139 0.86 1.70 -7.63
CA THR A 139 0.14 2.94 -7.30
C THR A 139 -1.36 2.71 -7.18
N ASP A 140 -1.94 1.86 -8.04
CA ASP A 140 -3.39 1.64 -8.10
C ASP A 140 -4.01 1.19 -6.77
N PRO A 141 -3.44 0.24 -6.02
CA PRO A 141 -4.03 -0.21 -4.76
C PRO A 141 -4.14 0.91 -3.71
N LEU A 142 -3.17 1.85 -3.68
CA LEU A 142 -3.19 2.98 -2.76
C LEU A 142 -4.34 3.94 -3.12
N ILE A 143 -4.46 4.28 -4.42
CA ILE A 143 -5.52 5.17 -4.91
C ILE A 143 -6.89 4.56 -4.68
N VAL A 144 -7.06 3.27 -5.00
CA VAL A 144 -8.32 2.55 -4.80
C VAL A 144 -8.70 2.52 -3.33
N ALA A 145 -7.75 2.27 -2.41
CA ALA A 145 -8.02 2.30 -0.98
C ALA A 145 -8.53 3.68 -0.53
N MET A 146 -7.87 4.77 -0.95
CA MET A 146 -8.30 6.13 -0.59
C MET A 146 -9.69 6.45 -1.14
N ARG A 147 -9.96 6.12 -2.41
CA ARG A 147 -11.27 6.34 -3.05
C ARG A 147 -12.40 5.53 -2.41
N GLN A 148 -12.08 4.41 -1.77
CA GLN A 148 -13.04 3.56 -1.07
C GLN A 148 -13.11 3.88 0.43
N ASN A 149 -12.62 5.06 0.83
CA ASN A 149 -12.54 5.53 2.21
C ASN A 149 -11.86 4.53 3.16
N ARG A 150 -10.86 3.79 2.65
CA ARG A 150 -10.12 2.78 3.40
C ARG A 150 -8.72 3.27 3.74
N PRO A 151 -8.48 3.78 4.96
CA PRO A 151 -7.12 4.09 5.39
C PRO A 151 -6.25 2.83 5.37
N LEU A 152 -4.97 3.05 5.06
CA LEU A 152 -3.88 2.07 5.14
C LEU A 152 -2.91 2.52 6.24
N MET A 153 -2.15 1.59 6.82
CA MET A 153 -1.04 1.95 7.69
C MET A 153 0.25 1.94 6.88
N LEU A 154 0.97 3.06 6.89
CA LEU A 154 2.29 3.21 6.28
C LEU A 154 3.36 3.17 7.38
N LEU A 155 4.39 2.35 7.18
CA LEU A 155 5.58 2.35 8.02
C LEU A 155 6.64 3.21 7.33
N TRP A 156 6.92 4.38 7.91
CA TRP A 156 7.90 5.34 7.40
C TRP A 156 8.87 5.72 8.52
N ASN A 157 10.17 5.60 8.25
CA ASN A 157 11.23 5.93 9.20
C ASN A 157 11.04 5.22 10.56
N SER A 158 10.70 3.92 10.51
CA SER A 158 10.37 3.08 11.68
C SER A 158 9.19 3.57 12.55
N ARG A 159 8.31 4.41 12.00
CA ARG A 159 7.08 4.90 12.65
C ARG A 159 5.85 4.59 11.81
N THR A 160 4.73 4.38 12.48
CA THR A 160 3.45 4.05 11.83
C THR A 160 2.63 5.31 11.64
N TYR A 161 2.12 5.49 10.43
CA TYR A 161 1.21 6.57 10.06
C TYR A 161 -0.02 5.98 9.39
N LEU A 162 -1.17 6.64 9.53
CA LEU A 162 -2.32 6.36 8.68
C LEU A 162 -2.15 7.10 7.36
N LEU A 163 -2.22 6.40 6.24
CA LEU A 163 -2.33 7.00 4.92
C LEU A 163 -3.75 7.54 4.73
N THR A 164 -3.86 8.84 4.59
CA THR A 164 -5.13 9.58 4.49
C THR A 164 -5.37 10.20 3.11
N GLY A 165 -4.35 10.21 2.27
CA GLY A 165 -4.49 10.64 0.88
C GLY A 165 -3.25 10.40 0.05
N VAL A 166 -3.43 10.45 -1.26
CA VAL A 166 -2.39 10.26 -2.27
C VAL A 166 -2.57 11.34 -3.34
N ASN A 167 -1.53 12.12 -3.57
CA ASN A 167 -1.42 12.97 -4.76
C ASN A 167 -0.60 12.24 -5.81
N TYR A 168 -1.05 12.28 -7.05
CA TYR A 168 -0.40 11.57 -8.15
C TYR A 168 -0.60 12.29 -9.48
N ASP A 169 0.35 12.07 -10.36
CA ASP A 169 0.29 12.47 -11.75
C ASP A 169 -0.25 11.30 -12.58
N GLU A 170 -1.31 11.55 -13.36
CA GLU A 170 -1.81 10.65 -14.41
C GLU A 170 -1.25 11.12 -15.76
N TYR A 171 -0.35 10.35 -16.34
CA TYR A 171 0.12 10.55 -17.70
C TYR A 171 -0.66 9.64 -18.64
N THR A 172 -1.28 10.21 -19.67
CA THR A 172 -2.03 9.46 -20.69
C THR A 172 -1.30 9.54 -22.03
N ALA A 173 -0.92 8.39 -22.58
CA ALA A 173 -0.35 8.25 -23.91
C ALA A 173 -1.41 8.49 -24.99
N PRO A 174 -1.04 8.86 -26.23
CA PRO A 174 -1.99 8.95 -27.35
C PRO A 174 -2.74 7.65 -27.65
N THR A 175 -2.17 6.50 -27.27
CA THR A 175 -2.79 5.17 -27.37
C THR A 175 -3.86 4.92 -26.31
N GLY A 176 -4.08 5.86 -25.37
CA GLY A 176 -5.00 5.73 -24.24
C GLY A 176 -4.39 5.05 -23.00
N ASN A 177 -3.18 4.49 -23.11
CA ASN A 177 -2.48 3.89 -21.97
C ASN A 177 -2.18 4.93 -20.89
N LYS A 178 -2.31 4.54 -19.63
CA LYS A 178 -2.09 5.41 -18.47
C LYS A 178 -0.89 4.98 -17.65
N LEU A 179 -0.17 5.96 -17.12
CA LEU A 179 0.88 5.79 -16.13
C LEU A 179 0.55 6.68 -14.93
N LEU A 180 0.45 6.09 -13.74
CA LEU A 180 0.16 6.80 -12.50
C LEU A 180 1.42 6.87 -11.64
N ILE A 181 1.83 8.08 -11.29
CA ILE A 181 3.03 8.32 -10.49
C ILE A 181 2.66 9.09 -9.22
N VAL A 182 2.91 8.51 -8.05
CA VAL A 182 2.67 9.19 -6.78
C VAL A 182 3.68 10.32 -6.60
N THR A 183 3.17 11.50 -6.24
CA THR A 183 3.96 12.68 -5.92
C THR A 183 4.01 12.92 -4.42
N GLU A 184 2.90 12.69 -3.72
CA GLU A 184 2.83 12.87 -2.27
C GLU A 184 1.91 11.83 -1.60
N LEU A 185 2.23 11.47 -0.37
CA LEU A 185 1.36 10.73 0.54
C LEU A 185 0.97 11.63 1.72
N LYS A 186 -0.32 11.78 1.96
CA LYS A 186 -0.86 12.50 3.12
C LYS A 186 -1.00 11.53 4.27
N LEU A 187 -0.44 11.89 5.42
CA LEU A 187 -0.24 11.01 6.56
C LEU A 187 -0.85 11.61 7.81
N PHE A 188 -1.41 10.76 8.65
CA PHE A 188 -1.85 11.09 10.00
C PHE A 188 -0.98 10.33 11.03
N ASP A 189 -0.38 11.08 11.95
CA ASP A 189 0.43 10.57 13.05
C ASP A 189 -0.41 10.41 14.32
N SER A 190 -0.74 9.17 14.67
CA SER A 190 -1.46 8.84 15.89
C SER A 190 -0.66 9.11 17.17
N ALA A 191 0.66 9.34 17.09
CA ALA A 191 1.52 9.68 18.23
C ALA A 191 1.54 11.18 18.55
N ALA A 192 1.25 12.03 17.57
CA ALA A 192 1.40 13.46 17.70
C ALA A 192 0.14 14.13 18.28
N ASN A 193 0.31 15.33 18.84
CA ASN A 193 -0.81 16.23 19.14
C ASN A 193 -1.04 17.19 17.99
N ALA A 194 -2.30 17.59 17.78
CA ALA A 194 -2.64 18.58 16.77
C ALA A 194 -1.88 19.91 17.05
N PRO A 195 -1.38 20.62 16.03
CA PRO A 195 -1.55 20.37 14.58
C PRO A 195 -0.48 19.44 13.96
N LYS A 196 0.50 18.95 14.72
CA LYS A 196 1.61 18.11 14.22
C LYS A 196 1.19 16.70 13.76
N ARG A 197 -0.12 16.40 13.74
CA ARG A 197 -0.68 15.11 13.35
C ARG A 197 -0.73 14.92 11.84
N GLU A 198 -0.84 16.00 11.09
CA GLU A 198 -0.91 15.92 9.62
C GLU A 198 0.48 16.12 9.03
N LEU A 199 0.93 15.14 8.26
CA LEU A 199 2.24 15.11 7.63
C LEU A 199 2.09 14.81 6.15
N THR A 200 3.09 15.19 5.35
CA THR A 200 3.17 14.81 3.95
C THR A 200 4.53 14.18 3.71
N PHE A 201 4.52 12.95 3.19
CA PHE A 201 5.69 12.38 2.53
C PHE A 201 5.67 12.88 1.08
N SER A 202 6.74 13.52 0.64
CA SER A 202 6.90 14.06 -0.70
C SER A 202 7.98 13.29 -1.44
N ARG A 203 7.66 12.84 -2.64
CA ARG A 203 8.61 12.19 -3.54
C ARG A 203 9.85 13.05 -3.81
N GLU A 204 9.70 14.36 -3.82
CA GLU A 204 10.78 15.28 -4.21
C GLU A 204 11.81 15.49 -3.10
N THR A 205 11.36 15.45 -1.84
CA THR A 205 12.19 15.80 -0.68
C THR A 205 12.50 14.60 0.22
N ASP A 206 11.62 13.62 0.29
CA ASP A 206 11.77 12.45 1.16
C ASP A 206 12.35 11.25 0.41
N ASN A 207 13.02 10.37 1.15
CA ASN A 207 13.66 9.17 0.59
C ASN A 207 12.67 7.99 0.59
N PRO A 208 12.30 7.43 -0.58
CA PRO A 208 11.42 6.27 -0.65
C PRO A 208 11.96 5.02 0.06
N ASN A 209 13.28 4.89 0.24
CA ASN A 209 13.86 3.76 0.97
C ASN A 209 13.53 3.77 2.46
N ASP A 210 13.08 4.91 2.98
CA ASP A 210 12.64 5.02 4.38
C ASP A 210 11.20 4.51 4.56
N LEU A 211 10.50 4.18 3.48
CA LEU A 211 9.22 3.47 3.51
C LEU A 211 9.49 1.98 3.73
N ASN A 212 9.26 1.54 4.96
CA ASN A 212 9.59 0.18 5.39
C ASN A 212 8.44 -0.81 5.15
N GLY A 213 7.23 -0.33 4.84
CA GLY A 213 6.12 -1.20 4.49
C GLY A 213 4.74 -0.54 4.52
N VAL A 214 3.75 -1.29 4.07
CA VAL A 214 2.33 -0.95 4.12
C VAL A 214 1.58 -2.10 4.77
N LEU A 215 0.70 -1.80 5.73
CA LEU A 215 -0.25 -2.73 6.30
C LEU A 215 -1.67 -2.34 5.89
N ASP A 216 -2.40 -3.31 5.34
CA ASP A 216 -3.82 -3.21 5.04
C ASP A 216 -4.61 -4.14 5.97
N LEU A 217 -5.84 -3.77 6.27
CA LEU A 217 -6.79 -4.55 7.06
C LEU A 217 -8.01 -4.90 6.23
N ASN A 218 -8.51 -6.11 6.40
CA ASN A 218 -9.83 -6.53 5.95
C ASN A 218 -10.65 -6.96 7.16
N ILE A 219 -11.93 -6.58 7.15
CA ILE A 219 -12.90 -6.95 8.18
C ILE A 219 -14.01 -7.74 7.48
N TYR A 220 -14.26 -8.95 7.98
CA TYR A 220 -15.33 -9.82 7.51
C TYR A 220 -16.34 -9.99 8.65
N PRO A 221 -17.49 -9.29 8.62
CA PRO A 221 -18.56 -9.47 9.60
C PRO A 221 -19.01 -10.93 9.69
N LYS A 222 -19.44 -11.36 10.87
CA LYS A 222 -19.98 -12.71 11.11
C LYS A 222 -21.37 -12.67 11.71
#